data_AF-A0A2D7GEE0-F1
#
_entry.id   AF-A0A2D7GEE0-F1
#
_cell.length_a   1.000
_cell.length_b   1.000
_cell.length_c   1.000
_cell.angle_alpha   90.00
_cell.angle_beta   90.00
_cell.angle_gamma   90.00
#
_symmetry.space_group_name_H-M   'P 1'
#
loop_
_entity.id
_entity.type
_entity.pdbx_description
1 polymer ?
#
loop_
_entity_poly.entity_id
_entity_poly.type
_entity_poly.pdbx_seq_one_letter_code
_entity_poly.pdbx_strand_id
1 'polypeptide(L)'
;MSKQRKSSQPALRNLAAGDVLFREGEVGDFAYQVVKGKIEVCKFNGDEYVTLSILEKNALFGEMALIDKQPRSAMARAVEEAVVKEIDKEALLGYLKNSPQTAFNMMQQLASYARNANEKLSVDAFSSDSDVNESDDNNDKKELSEEEKKKKINSELMNELLDEFDDDIDRIKSRAVPKSVKYSVYSFAFLVFFLILWGSISEVDTTITASGKITTIVPNVEVQSNFDSVVKDIYVKKGQSIKKGDALLTFDSTLQKADKMKLSYQLNVINSKIDRLKKQSLLRSNVSVSSPKDERQNKIFKDKKDQYLAKMASLNQQISSTEDDLKYVKEQLDIQKQLEDSKKELFDLDLVAESQVLAERNKRLSLEKEFTKTSNKLSELKSNRKEYTSQFFGGINDELVSLEDQRMSMQEDLKKLERQQTDVVVRAPSNGMVLDLHSLYAGAVITKGKSVVTLVPTGVELLTVFDVDPSDISKLIPDTSVKIQLNALPAQKHGELKGKLIYVSADTIDEDVDGNSGNFYRARAQITGNELKDTPPGFNLMPGMKVSGKFRVGKRKLITYFIYPLIRTIGNSFAEP
;
A
#
# COMPACT_ATOMS: atom_id res chain seq x y z
N MET A 1 24.55 -46.37 -16.52
CA MET A 1 25.90 -46.76 -16.08
C MET A 1 26.76 -45.52 -15.94
N SER A 2 26.89 -45.02 -14.72
CA SER A 2 27.73 -43.89 -14.34
C SER A 2 29.17 -44.36 -14.09
N LYS A 3 30.15 -43.82 -14.82
CA LYS A 3 31.55 -43.86 -14.38
C LYS A 3 31.93 -42.45 -13.90
N GLN A 4 31.73 -42.22 -12.61
CA GLN A 4 32.40 -41.15 -11.89
C GLN A 4 33.92 -41.36 -12.00
N ARG A 5 34.63 -40.46 -12.68
CA ARG A 5 36.09 -40.39 -12.59
C ARG A 5 36.43 -39.64 -11.30
N LYS A 6 37.18 -40.29 -10.43
CA LYS A 6 37.73 -39.74 -9.18
C LYS A 6 38.55 -38.48 -9.47
N SER A 7 38.41 -37.48 -8.60
CA SER A 7 39.31 -36.33 -8.48
C SER A 7 40.78 -36.80 -8.41
N SER A 8 41.56 -36.51 -9.44
CA SER A 8 43.01 -36.74 -9.42
C SER A 8 43.67 -35.77 -8.46
N GLN A 9 44.36 -36.28 -7.45
CA GLN A 9 45.27 -35.44 -6.65
C GLN A 9 46.34 -34.86 -7.57
N PRO A 10 46.75 -33.58 -7.37
CA PRO A 10 47.74 -32.95 -8.24
C PRO A 10 49.10 -33.65 -8.07
N ALA A 11 49.59 -34.28 -9.12
CA ALA A 11 50.90 -34.93 -9.14
C ALA A 11 52.01 -33.88 -9.34
N LEU A 12 53.13 -34.04 -8.63
CA LEU A 12 54.35 -33.28 -8.87
C LEU A 12 55.24 -34.06 -9.84
N ARG A 13 55.71 -33.39 -10.89
CA ARG A 13 56.62 -33.95 -11.89
C ARG A 13 57.96 -33.23 -11.81
N ASN A 14 59.00 -34.01 -11.56
CA ASN A 14 60.39 -33.54 -11.56
C ASN A 14 60.96 -33.71 -12.97
N LEU A 15 61.66 -32.70 -13.46
CA LEU A 15 62.24 -32.62 -14.81
C LEU A 15 63.73 -32.31 -14.67
N ALA A 16 64.57 -33.04 -15.39
CA ALA A 16 65.97 -32.69 -15.55
C ALA A 16 66.13 -31.58 -16.60
N ALA A 17 67.29 -30.90 -16.60
CA ALA A 17 67.60 -29.91 -17.62
C ALA A 17 67.54 -30.53 -19.03
N GLY A 18 66.75 -29.94 -19.92
CA GLY A 18 66.52 -30.43 -21.29
C GLY A 18 65.27 -31.30 -21.46
N ASP A 19 64.62 -31.76 -20.38
CA ASP A 19 63.44 -32.62 -20.48
C ASP A 19 62.25 -31.89 -21.12
N VAL A 20 61.65 -32.51 -22.13
CA VAL A 20 60.44 -32.01 -22.80
C VAL A 20 59.20 -32.48 -22.02
N LEU A 21 58.40 -31.52 -21.57
CA LEU A 21 57.19 -31.78 -20.79
C LEU A 21 56.00 -32.16 -21.68
N PHE A 22 55.82 -31.44 -22.79
CA PHE A 22 54.89 -31.74 -23.88
C PHE A 22 55.33 -31.03 -25.17
N ARG A 23 54.86 -31.52 -26.32
CA ARG A 23 55.18 -30.98 -27.65
C ARG A 23 54.01 -30.16 -28.22
N GLU A 24 54.32 -29.29 -29.17
CA GLU A 24 53.30 -28.61 -29.97
C GLU A 24 52.44 -29.64 -30.72
N GLY A 25 51.12 -29.40 -30.78
CA GLY A 25 50.15 -30.28 -31.43
C GLY A 25 49.67 -31.46 -30.57
N GLU A 26 50.24 -31.69 -29.38
CA GLU A 26 49.73 -32.73 -28.47
C GLU A 26 48.38 -32.32 -27.86
N VAL A 27 47.54 -33.29 -27.50
CA VAL A 27 46.31 -33.01 -26.75
C VAL A 27 46.64 -32.95 -25.26
N GLY A 28 46.21 -31.89 -24.58
CA GLY A 28 46.54 -31.64 -23.18
C GLY A 28 45.38 -31.87 -22.22
N ASP A 29 45.48 -32.86 -21.33
CA ASP A 29 44.49 -33.14 -20.28
C ASP A 29 44.78 -32.42 -18.94
N PHE A 30 45.94 -31.77 -18.82
CA PHE A 30 46.39 -31.04 -17.62
C PHE A 30 47.07 -29.71 -17.97
N ALA A 31 46.98 -28.73 -17.09
CA ALA A 31 47.86 -27.55 -17.06
C ALA A 31 48.95 -27.75 -16.03
N TYR A 32 49.99 -26.93 -16.07
CA TYR A 32 51.14 -27.05 -15.19
C TYR A 32 51.43 -25.73 -14.49
N GLN A 33 51.77 -25.81 -13.21
CA GLN A 33 52.31 -24.68 -12.44
C GLN A 33 53.76 -24.96 -12.06
N VAL A 34 54.65 -24.00 -12.33
CA VAL A 34 56.07 -24.11 -11.94
C VAL A 34 56.19 -23.96 -10.43
N VAL A 35 56.65 -25.01 -9.73
CA VAL A 35 56.93 -24.96 -8.28
C VAL A 35 58.37 -24.51 -8.03
N LYS A 36 59.30 -24.96 -8.87
CA LYS A 36 60.73 -24.67 -8.81
C LYS A 36 61.38 -24.85 -10.20
N GLY A 37 62.42 -24.09 -10.49
CA GLY A 37 63.16 -24.15 -11.77
C GLY A 37 62.58 -23.23 -12.85
N LYS A 38 63.13 -23.30 -14.06
CA LYS A 38 62.68 -22.54 -15.23
C LYS A 38 62.22 -23.46 -16.37
N ILE A 39 61.06 -23.15 -16.95
CA ILE A 39 60.50 -23.85 -18.10
C ILE A 39 60.52 -22.93 -19.31
N GLU A 40 61.08 -23.37 -20.41
CA GLU A 40 61.06 -22.67 -21.69
C GLU A 40 59.87 -23.16 -22.53
N VAL A 41 59.09 -22.20 -23.05
CA VAL A 41 58.07 -22.45 -24.07
C VAL A 41 58.64 -22.01 -25.42
N CYS A 42 58.73 -22.94 -26.37
CA CYS A 42 59.30 -22.70 -27.68
C CYS A 42 58.43 -23.28 -28.80
N LYS A 43 58.57 -22.71 -30.00
CA LYS A 43 57.86 -23.13 -31.21
C LYS A 43 58.87 -23.33 -32.34
N PHE A 44 58.63 -24.34 -33.18
CA PHE A 44 59.48 -24.62 -34.33
C PHE A 44 59.04 -23.78 -35.53
N ASN A 45 59.93 -22.96 -36.10
CA ASN A 45 59.62 -22.06 -37.23
C ASN A 45 60.10 -22.58 -38.60
N GLY A 46 60.47 -23.86 -38.70
CA GLY A 46 60.94 -24.48 -39.95
C GLY A 46 62.44 -24.80 -39.97
N ASP A 47 63.28 -23.91 -39.42
CA ASP A 47 64.74 -24.09 -39.35
C ASP A 47 65.27 -24.22 -37.91
N GLU A 48 64.65 -23.54 -36.93
CA GLU A 48 65.05 -23.60 -35.51
C GLU A 48 63.88 -23.49 -34.52
N TYR A 49 64.15 -23.80 -33.24
CA TYR A 49 63.20 -23.59 -32.14
C TYR A 49 63.33 -22.18 -31.60
N VAL A 50 62.28 -21.37 -31.78
CA VAL A 50 62.20 -20.00 -31.28
C VAL A 50 61.60 -20.00 -29.88
N THR A 51 62.32 -19.43 -28.91
CA THR A 51 61.84 -19.24 -27.54
C THR A 51 60.76 -18.16 -27.49
N LEU A 52 59.53 -18.57 -27.16
CA LEU A 52 58.39 -17.68 -26.94
C LEU A 52 58.43 -17.07 -25.55
N SER A 53 58.85 -17.85 -24.54
CA SER A 53 58.92 -17.38 -23.16
C SER A 53 59.73 -18.29 -22.25
N ILE A 54 60.30 -17.73 -21.19
CA ILE A 54 60.85 -18.47 -20.06
C ILE A 54 59.95 -18.23 -18.85
N LEU A 55 59.43 -19.31 -18.31
CA LEU A 55 58.48 -19.35 -17.20
C LEU A 55 59.23 -19.63 -15.89
N GLU A 56 58.97 -18.80 -14.89
CA GLU A 56 59.58 -18.90 -13.56
C GLU A 56 58.56 -19.38 -12.51
N LYS A 57 58.99 -19.47 -11.25
CA LYS A 57 58.19 -19.98 -10.14
C LYS A 57 56.81 -19.32 -10.05
N ASN A 58 55.80 -20.14 -9.81
CA ASN A 58 54.37 -19.85 -9.74
C ASN A 58 53.68 -19.53 -11.07
N ALA A 59 54.40 -19.48 -12.19
CA ALA A 59 53.79 -19.32 -13.51
C ALA A 59 52.93 -20.55 -13.84
N LEU A 60 51.74 -20.29 -14.39
CA LEU A 60 50.83 -21.30 -14.91
C LEU A 60 50.97 -21.34 -16.44
N PHE A 61 51.03 -22.53 -17.01
CA PHE A 61 51.18 -22.71 -18.45
C PHE A 61 50.51 -24.01 -18.95
N GLY A 62 50.21 -24.07 -20.24
CA GLY A 62 49.45 -25.18 -20.81
C GLY A 62 47.96 -25.14 -20.47
N GLU A 63 47.46 -24.02 -20.01
CA GLU A 63 46.06 -23.78 -19.65
C GLU A 63 45.15 -23.60 -20.87
N MET A 64 45.67 -23.04 -21.97
CA MET A 64 44.89 -22.78 -23.18
C MET A 64 44.18 -24.05 -23.68
N ALA A 65 44.92 -25.16 -23.82
CA ALA A 65 44.38 -26.44 -24.28
C ALA A 65 43.23 -26.98 -23.41
N LEU A 66 43.18 -26.64 -22.11
CA LEU A 66 42.07 -27.02 -21.22
C LEU A 66 40.85 -26.11 -21.36
N ILE A 67 41.06 -24.86 -21.75
CA ILE A 67 40.04 -23.82 -21.87
C ILE A 67 39.34 -23.93 -23.23
N ASP A 68 40.09 -23.92 -24.32
CA ASP A 68 39.57 -23.89 -25.70
C ASP A 68 39.40 -25.28 -26.34
N LYS A 69 39.96 -26.33 -25.71
CA LYS A 69 39.98 -27.72 -26.20
C LYS A 69 40.74 -27.91 -27.53
N GLN A 70 41.68 -27.04 -27.84
CA GLN A 70 42.58 -27.18 -28.99
C GLN A 70 43.90 -27.88 -28.59
N PRO A 71 44.64 -28.44 -29.56
CA PRO A 71 45.97 -29.00 -29.31
C PRO A 71 46.95 -27.95 -28.76
N ARG A 72 48.01 -28.40 -28.08
CA ARG A 72 49.07 -27.55 -27.51
C ARG A 72 49.63 -26.59 -28.56
N SER A 73 49.60 -25.30 -28.27
CA SER A 73 50.03 -24.24 -29.21
C SER A 73 51.56 -24.09 -29.34
N ALA A 74 52.34 -24.72 -28.46
CA ALA A 74 53.80 -24.67 -28.42
C ALA A 74 54.38 -25.87 -27.64
N MET A 75 55.69 -26.10 -27.75
CA MET A 75 56.44 -27.07 -26.96
C MET A 75 56.88 -26.44 -25.62
N ALA A 76 56.94 -27.23 -24.54
CA ALA A 76 57.50 -26.80 -23.26
C ALA A 76 58.62 -27.76 -22.80
N ARG A 77 59.78 -27.22 -22.42
CA ARG A 77 60.92 -28.00 -21.91
C ARG A 77 61.60 -27.33 -20.71
N ALA A 78 62.21 -28.12 -19.85
CA ALA A 78 62.94 -27.60 -18.69
C ALA A 78 64.32 -27.05 -19.12
N VAL A 79 64.63 -25.81 -18.73
CA VAL A 79 65.95 -25.20 -18.98
C VAL A 79 66.98 -25.68 -17.95
N GLU A 80 66.51 -25.88 -16.73
CA GLU A 80 67.27 -26.38 -15.58
C GLU A 80 66.42 -27.42 -14.83
N GLU A 81 66.96 -28.03 -13.77
CA GLU A 81 66.19 -28.97 -12.94
C GLU A 81 64.93 -28.27 -12.37
N ALA A 82 63.76 -28.73 -12.80
CA ALA A 82 62.49 -28.07 -12.55
C ALA A 82 61.45 -29.03 -11.97
N VAL A 83 60.57 -28.50 -11.13
CA VAL A 83 59.44 -29.23 -10.55
C VAL A 83 58.17 -28.50 -10.94
N VAL A 84 57.27 -29.23 -11.60
CA VAL A 84 55.97 -28.72 -12.04
C VAL A 84 54.83 -29.49 -11.37
N LYS A 85 53.74 -28.79 -11.08
CA LYS A 85 52.53 -29.36 -10.50
C LYS A 85 51.45 -29.48 -11.57
N GLU A 86 50.91 -30.68 -11.75
CA GLU A 86 49.79 -30.93 -12.66
C GLU A 86 48.47 -30.42 -12.07
N ILE A 87 47.69 -29.71 -12.89
CA ILE A 87 46.42 -29.09 -12.54
C ILE A 87 45.40 -29.50 -13.60
N ASP A 88 44.38 -30.26 -13.20
CA ASP A 88 43.28 -30.62 -14.09
C ASP A 88 42.29 -29.46 -14.31
N LYS A 89 41.33 -29.66 -15.21
CA LYS A 89 40.36 -28.62 -15.58
C LYS A 89 39.49 -28.14 -14.41
N GLU A 90 39.09 -29.04 -13.51
CA GLU A 90 38.25 -28.67 -12.36
C GLU A 90 39.07 -27.89 -11.32
N ALA A 91 40.30 -28.33 -11.05
CA ALA A 91 41.24 -27.63 -10.19
C ALA A 91 41.62 -26.25 -10.75
N LEU A 92 41.79 -26.12 -12.07
CA LEU A 92 42.06 -24.85 -12.74
C LEU A 92 40.90 -23.85 -12.54
N LEU A 93 39.66 -24.29 -12.79
CA LEU A 93 38.47 -23.46 -12.59
C LEU A 93 38.29 -23.08 -11.12
N GLY A 94 38.57 -23.99 -10.19
CA GLY A 94 38.58 -23.72 -8.75
C GLY A 94 39.65 -22.69 -8.36
N TYR A 95 40.86 -22.78 -8.93
CA TYR A 95 41.97 -21.87 -8.67
C TYR A 95 41.67 -20.45 -9.17
N LEU A 96 41.03 -20.32 -10.35
CA LEU A 96 40.60 -19.03 -10.89
C LEU A 96 39.46 -18.40 -10.08
N LYS A 97 38.53 -19.21 -9.56
CA LYS A 97 37.40 -18.72 -8.75
C LYS A 97 37.83 -18.20 -7.37
N ASN A 98 38.86 -18.80 -6.78
CA ASN A 98 39.28 -18.50 -5.41
C ASN A 98 40.41 -17.45 -5.31
N SER A 99 40.98 -16.99 -6.43
CA SER A 99 42.06 -15.98 -6.43
C SER A 99 41.96 -15.04 -7.63
N PRO A 100 41.20 -13.94 -7.51
CA PRO A 100 41.05 -12.93 -8.58
C PRO A 100 42.38 -12.36 -9.07
N GLN A 101 43.37 -12.23 -8.18
CA GLN A 101 44.72 -11.78 -8.52
C GLN A 101 45.43 -12.73 -9.50
N THR A 102 45.21 -14.03 -9.36
CA THR A 102 45.77 -15.05 -10.26
C THR A 102 45.13 -14.98 -11.64
N ALA A 103 43.81 -14.80 -11.70
CA ALA A 103 43.09 -14.59 -12.96
C ALA A 103 43.61 -13.34 -13.69
N PHE A 104 43.88 -12.26 -12.94
CA PHE A 104 44.45 -11.03 -13.48
C PHE A 104 45.89 -11.22 -14.00
N ASN A 105 46.76 -11.87 -13.23
CA ASN A 105 48.13 -12.16 -13.67
C ASN A 105 48.15 -13.06 -14.92
N MET A 106 47.24 -14.04 -15.00
CA MET A 106 47.07 -14.89 -16.17
C MET A 106 46.62 -14.10 -17.40
N MET A 107 45.63 -13.20 -17.26
CA MET A 107 45.19 -12.33 -18.35
C MET A 107 46.31 -11.40 -18.83
N GLN A 108 47.12 -10.87 -17.91
CA GLN A 108 48.27 -10.03 -18.25
C GLN A 108 49.34 -10.81 -19.01
N GLN A 109 49.60 -12.06 -18.62
CA GLN A 109 50.57 -12.93 -19.27
C GLN A 109 50.10 -13.35 -20.68
N LEU A 110 48.82 -13.73 -20.85
CA LEU A 110 48.22 -14.01 -22.16
C LEU A 110 48.25 -12.78 -23.09
N ALA A 111 47.99 -11.59 -22.54
CA ALA A 111 48.08 -10.34 -23.30
C ALA A 111 49.53 -9.98 -23.68
N SER A 112 50.52 -10.39 -22.88
CA SER A 112 51.94 -10.29 -23.24
C SER A 112 52.31 -11.29 -24.33
N TYR A 113 51.78 -12.52 -24.28
CA TYR A 113 52.02 -13.51 -25.34
C TYR A 113 51.39 -13.13 -26.67
N ALA A 114 50.17 -12.62 -26.67
CA ALA A 114 49.52 -12.12 -27.88
C ALA A 114 50.32 -10.97 -28.52
N ARG A 115 50.94 -10.10 -27.70
CA ARG A 115 51.79 -9.00 -28.19
C ARG A 115 53.14 -9.48 -28.71
N ASN A 116 53.84 -10.31 -27.95
CA ASN A 116 55.17 -10.81 -28.31
C ASN A 116 55.14 -11.77 -29.51
N ALA A 117 54.07 -12.56 -29.67
CA ALA A 117 53.87 -13.38 -30.86
C ALA A 117 53.70 -12.53 -32.12
N ASN A 118 53.08 -11.35 -31.99
CA ASN A 118 52.88 -10.42 -33.11
C ASN A 118 54.15 -9.61 -33.43
N GLU A 119 54.99 -9.34 -32.44
CA GLU A 119 56.22 -8.55 -32.58
C GLU A 119 57.41 -9.36 -33.12
N LYS A 120 57.48 -10.67 -32.84
CA LYS A 120 58.52 -11.56 -33.39
C LYS A 120 58.18 -12.18 -34.75
N LEU A 121 56.91 -12.21 -35.16
CA LEU A 121 56.53 -12.57 -36.54
C LEU A 121 56.80 -11.44 -37.54
N SER A 122 56.97 -10.19 -37.08
CA SER A 122 57.34 -9.05 -37.94
C SER A 122 58.84 -8.88 -38.21
N VAL A 123 59.71 -9.65 -37.52
CA VAL A 123 61.18 -9.48 -37.62
C VAL A 123 61.84 -10.46 -38.59
N ASP A 124 61.17 -11.56 -38.98
CA ASP A 124 61.71 -12.54 -39.93
C ASP A 124 61.27 -12.31 -41.41
N ALA A 125 60.57 -11.22 -41.71
CA ALA A 125 60.17 -10.87 -43.09
C ALA A 125 61.01 -9.73 -43.72
N PHE A 126 61.91 -9.10 -42.96
CA PHE A 126 62.77 -8.01 -43.45
C PHE A 126 64.14 -8.03 -42.75
N SER A 127 65.01 -8.95 -43.18
CA SER A 127 66.45 -8.83 -42.98
C SER A 127 67.21 -9.42 -44.17
N SER A 128 67.18 -8.71 -45.29
CA SER A 128 68.34 -8.66 -46.18
C SER A 128 68.54 -7.21 -46.62
N ASP A 129 69.58 -6.63 -46.03
CA ASP A 129 70.33 -5.45 -46.43
C ASP A 129 69.68 -4.07 -46.24
N SER A 130 69.99 -3.46 -45.10
CA SER A 130 70.17 -2.03 -44.97
C SER A 130 71.66 -1.67 -44.87
N ASP A 131 71.95 -0.45 -45.31
CA ASP A 131 73.09 0.41 -44.97
C ASP A 131 74.31 0.30 -45.92
N VAL A 132 74.85 1.39 -46.47
CA VAL A 132 75.31 2.61 -45.79
C VAL A 132 75.41 3.81 -46.77
N ASN A 133 75.17 5.01 -46.25
CA ASN A 133 75.45 6.34 -46.80
C ASN A 133 76.94 6.60 -47.14
N GLU A 134 77.25 7.40 -48.16
CA GLU A 134 77.96 8.70 -48.05
C GLU A 134 78.48 9.19 -49.41
N SER A 135 78.64 10.50 -49.44
CA SER A 135 78.91 11.43 -50.53
C SER A 135 80.36 11.50 -51.01
N ASP A 136 80.49 12.07 -52.21
CA ASP A 136 81.59 12.87 -52.76
C ASP A 136 82.80 12.23 -53.47
N ASP A 137 82.98 12.73 -54.70
CA ASP A 137 84.22 13.12 -55.37
C ASP A 137 85.25 12.05 -55.80
N ASN A 138 85.35 11.75 -57.10
CA ASN A 138 86.07 12.57 -58.10
C ASN A 138 86.28 11.83 -59.43
N ASN A 139 86.45 12.64 -60.49
CA ASN A 139 86.83 12.35 -61.89
C ASN A 139 87.85 11.18 -62.06
N ASP A 140 87.92 10.43 -63.17
CA ASP A 140 87.98 10.86 -64.57
C ASP A 140 87.95 9.63 -65.51
N LYS A 141 87.20 9.73 -66.62
CA LYS A 141 87.41 9.16 -67.98
C LYS A 141 87.41 7.63 -68.28
N LYS A 142 86.56 7.34 -69.30
CA LYS A 142 86.69 6.38 -70.43
C LYS A 142 86.52 4.91 -70.04
N GLU A 143 85.56 4.17 -70.56
CA GLU A 143 85.29 3.89 -71.98
C GLU A 143 83.87 3.31 -72.16
N LEU A 144 83.29 3.49 -73.35
CA LEU A 144 81.94 3.05 -73.72
C LEU A 144 81.85 1.54 -73.99
N SER A 145 80.60 1.05 -73.87
CA SER A 145 80.00 -0.12 -74.54
C SER A 145 80.00 -1.43 -73.77
N GLU A 146 78.79 -1.88 -73.40
CA GLU A 146 78.24 -3.26 -73.56
C GLU A 146 77.06 -3.55 -72.59
N GLU A 147 76.88 -2.77 -71.51
CA GLU A 147 75.82 -3.00 -70.51
C GLU A 147 74.42 -2.44 -70.86
N GLU A 148 74.31 -1.51 -71.82
CA GLU A 148 73.02 -0.93 -72.21
C GLU A 148 72.15 -1.85 -73.08
N LYS A 149 72.70 -2.92 -73.68
CA LYS A 149 71.94 -3.86 -74.52
C LYS A 149 71.20 -4.94 -73.73
N LYS A 150 71.64 -5.30 -72.53
CA LYS A 150 70.95 -6.32 -71.70
C LYS A 150 69.74 -5.76 -70.93
N LYS A 151 69.73 -4.46 -70.62
CA LYS A 151 68.59 -3.80 -69.98
C LYS A 151 67.40 -3.59 -70.91
N LYS A 152 67.65 -3.44 -72.23
CA LYS A 152 66.59 -3.23 -73.24
C LYS A 152 65.76 -4.48 -73.53
N ILE A 153 66.38 -5.67 -73.53
CA ILE A 153 65.71 -6.94 -73.86
C ILE A 153 64.72 -7.36 -72.77
N ASN A 154 65.02 -7.08 -71.49
CA ASN A 154 64.13 -7.44 -70.38
C ASN A 154 62.98 -6.42 -70.18
N SER A 155 63.17 -5.17 -70.61
CA SER A 155 62.09 -4.17 -70.62
C SER A 155 61.11 -4.35 -71.80
N GLU A 156 61.57 -4.88 -72.94
CA GLU A 156 60.68 -5.22 -74.07
C GLU A 156 59.79 -6.42 -73.74
N LEU A 157 60.33 -7.49 -73.14
CA LEU A 157 59.53 -8.67 -72.75
C LEU A 157 58.49 -8.37 -71.65
N MET A 158 58.82 -7.49 -70.71
CA MET A 158 57.88 -7.07 -69.65
C MET A 158 56.80 -6.14 -70.18
N ASN A 159 57.10 -5.28 -71.16
CA ASN A 159 56.10 -4.43 -71.80
C ASN A 159 55.19 -5.22 -72.77
N GLU A 160 55.70 -6.26 -73.42
CA GLU A 160 54.91 -7.14 -74.30
C GLU A 160 53.98 -8.07 -73.50
N LEU A 161 54.39 -8.51 -72.29
CA LEU A 161 53.51 -9.21 -71.34
C LEU A 161 52.50 -8.27 -70.66
N LEU A 162 52.79 -6.98 -70.51
CA LEU A 162 51.84 -6.01 -69.93
C LEU A 162 50.77 -5.59 -70.95
N ASP A 163 51.11 -5.46 -72.24
CA ASP A 163 50.15 -5.16 -73.32
C ASP A 163 49.15 -6.31 -73.58
N GLU A 164 49.54 -7.57 -73.37
CA GLU A 164 48.65 -8.73 -73.54
C GLU A 164 47.58 -8.84 -72.42
N PHE A 165 47.85 -8.30 -71.23
CA PHE A 165 46.89 -8.28 -70.10
C PHE A 165 46.05 -7.00 -70.02
N ASP A 166 46.49 -5.88 -70.61
CA ASP A 166 45.71 -4.64 -70.63
C ASP A 166 44.54 -4.69 -71.65
N ASP A 167 44.69 -5.40 -72.78
CA ASP A 167 43.65 -5.50 -73.81
C ASP A 167 42.42 -6.34 -73.36
N ASP A 168 42.64 -7.31 -72.46
CA ASP A 168 41.57 -8.10 -71.82
C ASP A 168 40.92 -7.37 -70.63
N ILE A 169 41.66 -6.55 -69.89
CA ILE A 169 41.13 -5.73 -68.79
C ILE A 169 40.31 -4.55 -69.34
N ASP A 170 40.75 -3.88 -70.41
CA ASP A 170 40.01 -2.78 -71.03
C ASP A 170 38.80 -3.25 -71.84
N ARG A 171 38.80 -4.49 -72.37
CA ARG A 171 37.59 -5.14 -72.94
C ARG A 171 36.51 -5.45 -71.90
N ILE A 172 36.89 -5.69 -70.64
CA ILE A 172 35.93 -5.90 -69.55
C ILE A 172 35.42 -4.56 -68.99
N LYS A 173 36.26 -3.51 -68.99
CA LYS A 173 35.90 -2.16 -68.51
C LYS A 173 35.00 -1.38 -69.49
N SER A 174 35.11 -1.64 -70.80
CA SER A 174 34.34 -0.96 -71.86
C SER A 174 33.05 -1.66 -72.30
N ARG A 175 32.68 -2.80 -71.72
CA ARG A 175 31.32 -3.34 -71.90
C ARG A 175 30.32 -2.43 -71.21
N ALA A 176 29.57 -1.66 -72.00
CA ALA A 176 28.39 -0.96 -71.50
C ALA A 176 27.49 -1.99 -70.78
N VAL A 177 27.38 -1.85 -69.45
CA VAL A 177 26.61 -2.74 -68.58
C VAL A 177 25.27 -3.06 -69.26
N PRO A 178 24.95 -4.35 -69.51
CA PRO A 178 23.75 -4.71 -70.27
C PRO A 178 22.52 -4.08 -69.61
N LYS A 179 21.56 -3.62 -70.41
CA LYS A 179 20.40 -2.85 -69.91
C LYS A 179 19.69 -3.59 -68.76
N SER A 180 19.65 -4.92 -68.79
CA SER A 180 19.13 -5.78 -67.71
C SER A 180 19.86 -5.64 -66.38
N VAL A 181 21.19 -5.51 -66.35
CA VAL A 181 21.96 -5.28 -65.11
C VAL A 181 21.72 -3.88 -64.58
N LYS A 182 21.59 -2.87 -65.46
CA LYS A 182 21.20 -1.51 -65.04
C LYS A 182 19.80 -1.49 -64.42
N TYR A 183 18.82 -2.14 -65.05
CA TYR A 183 17.47 -2.27 -64.49
C TYR A 183 17.45 -3.10 -63.21
N SER A 184 18.30 -4.12 -63.06
CA SER A 184 18.44 -4.88 -61.81
C SER A 184 18.99 -4.02 -60.67
N VAL A 185 20.01 -3.20 -60.94
CA VAL A 185 20.57 -2.26 -59.95
C VAL A 185 19.56 -1.17 -59.59
N TYR A 186 18.85 -0.60 -60.57
CA TYR A 186 17.79 0.38 -60.31
C TYR A 186 16.59 -0.24 -59.58
N SER A 187 16.21 -1.48 -59.89
CA SER A 187 15.13 -2.19 -59.20
C SER A 187 15.50 -2.49 -57.75
N PHE A 188 16.75 -2.89 -57.50
CA PHE A 188 17.26 -3.07 -56.14
C PHE A 188 17.33 -1.75 -55.38
N ALA A 189 17.85 -0.69 -55.99
CA ALA A 189 17.88 0.65 -55.39
C ALA A 189 16.46 1.18 -55.10
N PHE A 190 15.51 0.95 -56.01
CA PHE A 190 14.10 1.30 -55.83
C PHE A 190 13.46 0.49 -54.70
N LEU A 191 13.74 -0.81 -54.58
CA LEU A 191 13.24 -1.66 -53.50
C LEU A 191 13.78 -1.21 -52.14
N VAL A 192 15.07 -0.90 -52.06
CA VAL A 192 15.68 -0.35 -50.84
C VAL A 192 15.06 1.01 -50.50
N PHE A 193 14.93 1.90 -51.48
CA PHE A 193 14.27 3.19 -51.30
C PHE A 193 12.81 3.04 -50.86
N PHE A 194 12.08 2.09 -51.44
CA PHE A 194 10.70 1.80 -51.10
C PHE A 194 10.56 1.24 -49.69
N LEU A 195 11.45 0.33 -49.26
CA LEU A 195 11.46 -0.18 -47.88
C LEU A 195 11.79 0.91 -46.87
N ILE A 196 12.71 1.82 -47.18
CA ILE A 196 13.03 2.97 -46.34
C ILE A 196 11.82 3.93 -46.26
N LEU A 197 11.19 4.22 -47.39
CA LEU A 197 10.03 5.09 -47.47
C LEU A 197 8.82 4.48 -46.71
N TRP A 198 8.58 3.19 -46.91
CA TRP A 198 7.53 2.44 -46.21
C TRP A 198 7.80 2.34 -44.71
N GLY A 199 9.04 2.04 -44.30
CA GLY A 199 9.44 2.00 -42.89
C GLY A 199 9.37 3.37 -42.19
N SER A 200 9.45 4.47 -42.95
CA SER A 200 9.30 5.84 -42.46
C SER A 200 7.83 6.27 -42.29
N ILE A 201 6.92 5.67 -43.06
CA ILE A 201 5.47 5.93 -42.98
C ILE A 201 4.78 4.97 -42.00
N SER A 202 5.22 3.72 -41.94
CA SER A 202 4.54 2.67 -41.18
C SER A 202 4.78 2.80 -39.67
N GLU A 203 3.68 2.88 -38.92
CA GLU A 203 3.64 3.01 -37.46
C GLU A 203 3.28 1.68 -36.80
N VAL A 204 3.98 1.32 -35.73
CA VAL A 204 3.69 0.15 -34.91
C VAL A 204 3.48 0.58 -33.47
N ASP A 205 2.48 0.00 -32.82
CA ASP A 205 2.17 0.28 -31.42
C ASP A 205 3.29 -0.24 -30.50
N THR A 206 3.77 0.62 -29.62
CA THR A 206 4.70 0.23 -28.56
C THR A 206 3.92 -0.18 -27.32
N THR A 207 4.23 -1.36 -26.78
CA THR A 207 3.58 -1.88 -25.58
C THR A 207 4.57 -2.13 -24.46
N ILE A 208 4.14 -1.82 -23.23
CA ILE A 208 4.85 -2.16 -22.00
C ILE A 208 4.08 -3.30 -21.34
N THR A 209 4.79 -4.31 -20.85
CA THR A 209 4.17 -5.42 -20.13
C THR A 209 4.44 -5.26 -18.64
N ALA A 210 3.41 -5.38 -17.82
CA ALA A 210 3.52 -5.36 -16.36
C ALA A 210 2.71 -6.51 -15.75
N SER A 211 3.24 -7.13 -14.70
CA SER A 211 2.51 -8.11 -13.89
C SER A 211 1.57 -7.41 -12.92
N GLY A 212 0.51 -8.09 -12.51
CA GLY A 212 -0.45 -7.52 -11.58
C GLY A 212 -1.46 -8.52 -11.02
N LYS A 213 -2.41 -8.00 -10.23
CA LYS A 213 -3.55 -8.76 -9.71
C LYS A 213 -4.86 -8.01 -9.86
N ILE A 214 -5.96 -8.75 -9.97
CA ILE A 214 -7.30 -8.21 -9.82
C ILE A 214 -7.54 -7.87 -8.35
N THR A 215 -8.00 -6.66 -8.08
CA THR A 215 -8.43 -6.20 -6.76
C THR A 215 -9.80 -5.55 -6.85
N THR A 216 -10.46 -5.41 -5.72
CA THR A 216 -11.65 -4.56 -5.59
C THR A 216 -11.23 -3.12 -5.28
N ILE A 217 -12.06 -2.15 -5.68
CA ILE A 217 -11.94 -0.76 -5.20
C ILE A 217 -12.11 -0.71 -3.68
N VAL A 218 -13.05 -1.50 -3.18
CA VAL A 218 -13.40 -1.56 -1.76
C VAL A 218 -12.51 -2.60 -1.08
N PRO A 219 -11.81 -2.25 0.02
CA PRO A 219 -11.01 -3.22 0.76
C PRO A 219 -11.91 -4.33 1.35
N ASN A 220 -11.28 -5.39 1.87
CA ASN A 220 -11.99 -6.40 2.63
C ASN A 220 -12.71 -5.75 3.82
N VAL A 221 -13.95 -6.16 4.05
CA VAL A 221 -14.77 -5.61 5.13
C VAL A 221 -14.61 -6.48 6.36
N GLU A 222 -13.95 -5.93 7.38
CA GLU A 222 -13.83 -6.56 8.69
C GLU A 222 -15.05 -6.22 9.55
N VAL A 223 -15.84 -7.24 9.87
CA VAL A 223 -16.97 -7.09 10.78
C VAL A 223 -16.44 -7.31 12.19
N GLN A 224 -16.49 -6.26 13.02
CA GLN A 224 -15.96 -6.27 14.39
C GLN A 224 -17.10 -6.28 15.42
N SER A 225 -16.79 -6.78 16.63
CA SER A 225 -17.71 -6.67 17.76
C SER A 225 -17.69 -5.28 18.38
N ASN A 226 -18.87 -4.74 18.72
CA ASN A 226 -19.01 -3.45 19.39
C ASN A 226 -19.10 -3.54 20.93
N PHE A 227 -19.17 -4.75 21.51
CA PHE A 227 -19.11 -4.99 22.96
C PHE A 227 -18.49 -6.34 23.32
N ASP A 228 -18.17 -6.52 24.60
CA ASP A 228 -17.62 -7.76 25.13
C ASP A 228 -18.74 -8.77 25.38
N SER A 229 -18.66 -9.94 24.75
CA SER A 229 -19.67 -11.00 24.95
C SER A 229 -19.15 -12.38 24.54
N VAL A 230 -19.94 -13.39 24.91
CA VAL A 230 -19.72 -14.79 24.57
C VAL A 230 -20.49 -15.10 23.29
N VAL A 231 -19.83 -15.75 22.33
CA VAL A 231 -20.48 -16.25 21.11
C VAL A 231 -21.43 -17.38 21.49
N LYS A 232 -22.70 -17.25 21.13
CA LYS A 232 -23.71 -18.28 21.34
C LYS A 232 -23.76 -19.23 20.14
N ASP A 233 -24.04 -18.69 18.96
CA ASP A 233 -24.23 -19.45 17.73
C ASP A 233 -23.54 -18.75 16.56
N ILE A 234 -22.97 -19.54 15.63
CA ILE A 234 -22.34 -19.05 14.39
C ILE A 234 -23.12 -19.63 13.21
N TYR A 235 -23.60 -18.78 12.30
CA TYR A 235 -24.47 -19.20 11.20
C TYR A 235 -23.75 -19.36 9.86
N VAL A 236 -22.49 -18.95 9.78
CA VAL A 236 -21.75 -18.83 8.53
C VAL A 236 -20.49 -19.71 8.51
N LYS A 237 -20.11 -20.15 7.31
CA LYS A 237 -18.90 -20.94 7.07
C LYS A 237 -17.93 -20.20 6.15
N LYS A 238 -16.65 -20.50 6.25
CA LYS A 238 -15.61 -19.99 5.34
C LYS A 238 -15.95 -20.35 3.89
N GLY A 239 -15.86 -19.38 2.97
CA GLY A 239 -16.22 -19.53 1.56
C GLY A 239 -17.72 -19.39 1.24
N GLN A 240 -18.60 -19.21 2.23
CA GLN A 240 -20.02 -19.01 1.99
C GLN A 240 -20.31 -17.61 1.43
N SER A 241 -21.22 -17.52 0.45
CA SER A 241 -21.75 -16.24 -0.04
C SER A 241 -22.87 -15.73 0.87
N ILE A 242 -22.82 -14.45 1.20
CA ILE A 242 -23.71 -13.80 2.17
C ILE A 242 -24.28 -12.51 1.58
N LYS A 243 -25.54 -12.22 1.87
CA LYS A 243 -26.20 -10.97 1.50
C LYS A 243 -26.14 -9.96 2.65
N LYS A 244 -26.19 -8.67 2.31
CA LYS A 244 -26.29 -7.58 3.27
C LYS A 244 -27.48 -7.81 4.20
N GLY A 245 -27.23 -7.78 5.51
CA GLY A 245 -28.22 -7.97 6.55
C GLY A 245 -28.35 -9.41 7.07
N ASP A 246 -27.76 -10.40 6.39
CA ASP A 246 -27.74 -11.78 6.87
C ASP A 246 -27.00 -11.87 8.21
N ALA A 247 -27.50 -12.73 9.11
CA ALA A 247 -26.89 -12.94 10.41
C ALA A 247 -25.61 -13.78 10.26
N LEU A 248 -24.50 -13.27 10.81
CA LEU A 248 -23.20 -13.95 10.82
C LEU A 248 -23.07 -14.82 12.06
N LEU A 249 -23.31 -14.21 13.22
CA LEU A 249 -23.33 -14.89 14.51
C LEU A 249 -24.28 -14.19 15.49
N THR A 250 -24.52 -14.84 16.63
CA THR A 250 -25.30 -14.31 17.74
C THR A 250 -24.52 -14.45 19.03
N PHE A 251 -24.48 -13.38 19.82
CA PHE A 251 -23.92 -13.38 21.15
C PHE A 251 -24.94 -13.86 22.20
N ASP A 252 -24.47 -14.23 23.40
CA ASP A 252 -25.37 -14.42 24.53
C ASP A 252 -25.99 -13.08 24.94
N SER A 253 -27.32 -13.07 25.10
CA SER A 253 -28.13 -11.89 25.44
C SER A 253 -28.70 -11.94 26.86
N THR A 254 -28.35 -12.97 27.64
CA THR A 254 -28.99 -13.24 28.93
C THR A 254 -28.80 -12.08 29.92
N LEU A 255 -27.58 -11.54 30.00
CA LEU A 255 -27.28 -10.40 30.87
C LEU A 255 -28.00 -9.13 30.42
N GLN A 256 -27.96 -8.81 29.13
CA GLN A 256 -28.60 -7.60 28.57
C GLN A 256 -30.13 -7.63 28.76
N LYS A 257 -30.75 -8.81 28.63
CA LYS A 257 -32.18 -9.00 28.89
C LYS A 257 -32.52 -8.80 30.37
N ALA A 258 -31.71 -9.34 31.28
CA ALA A 258 -31.90 -9.17 32.72
C ALA A 258 -31.79 -7.68 33.12
N ASP A 259 -30.80 -6.97 32.60
CA ASP A 259 -30.62 -5.55 32.86
C ASP A 259 -31.77 -4.71 32.29
N LYS A 260 -32.23 -5.02 31.06
CA LYS A 260 -33.40 -4.36 30.46
C LYS A 260 -34.64 -4.57 31.31
N MET A 261 -34.89 -5.80 31.78
CA MET A 261 -36.04 -6.12 32.62
C MET A 261 -36.00 -5.33 33.94
N LYS A 262 -34.82 -5.30 34.59
CA LYS A 262 -34.62 -4.53 35.83
C LYS A 262 -34.90 -3.04 35.64
N LEU A 263 -34.35 -2.44 34.58
CA LEU A 263 -34.53 -1.02 34.30
C LEU A 263 -35.97 -0.68 33.90
N SER A 264 -36.61 -1.52 33.09
CA SER A 264 -38.03 -1.38 32.72
C SER A 264 -38.94 -1.41 33.96
N TYR A 265 -38.64 -2.31 34.91
CA TYR A 265 -39.36 -2.37 36.18
C TYR A 265 -39.16 -1.08 37.01
N GLN A 266 -37.93 -0.58 37.12
CA GLN A 266 -37.64 0.68 37.82
C GLN A 266 -38.37 1.88 37.18
N LEU A 267 -38.38 1.97 35.85
CA LEU A 267 -39.13 3.00 35.12
C LEU A 267 -40.63 2.93 35.39
N ASN A 268 -41.22 1.73 35.43
CA ASN A 268 -42.62 1.58 35.78
C ASN A 268 -42.93 2.08 37.20
N VAL A 269 -42.06 1.79 38.17
CA VAL A 269 -42.20 2.30 39.54
C VAL A 269 -42.12 3.83 39.57
N ILE A 270 -41.16 4.44 38.87
CA ILE A 270 -41.03 5.91 38.78
C ILE A 270 -42.25 6.52 38.10
N ASN A 271 -42.72 5.95 36.99
CA ASN A 271 -43.90 6.42 36.28
C ASN A 271 -45.15 6.42 37.17
N SER A 272 -45.34 5.38 37.98
CA SER A 272 -46.44 5.33 38.96
C SER A 272 -46.31 6.42 40.03
N LYS A 273 -45.09 6.73 40.50
CA LYS A 273 -44.86 7.84 41.44
C LYS A 273 -45.15 9.20 40.80
N ILE A 274 -44.73 9.41 39.54
CA ILE A 274 -44.98 10.65 38.81
C ILE A 274 -46.48 10.83 38.56
N ASP A 275 -47.21 9.78 38.18
CA ASP A 275 -48.68 9.83 38.04
C ASP A 275 -49.35 10.28 39.34
N ARG A 276 -48.91 9.72 40.48
CA ARG A 276 -49.37 10.13 41.81
C ARG A 276 -49.11 11.61 42.07
N LEU A 277 -47.88 12.10 41.89
CA LEU A 277 -47.51 13.49 42.17
C LEU A 277 -48.23 14.48 41.23
N LYS A 278 -48.37 14.15 39.94
CA LYS A 278 -49.15 14.94 38.97
C LYS A 278 -50.61 15.05 39.40
N LYS A 279 -51.19 13.98 39.93
CA LYS A 279 -52.55 14.02 40.50
C LYS A 279 -52.61 14.84 41.79
N GLN A 280 -51.59 14.78 42.65
CA GLN A 280 -51.52 15.60 43.86
C GLN A 280 -51.40 17.09 43.54
N SER A 281 -50.61 17.48 42.53
CA SER A 281 -50.48 18.89 42.15
C SER A 281 -51.78 19.50 41.62
N LEU A 282 -52.64 18.69 40.99
CA LEU A 282 -53.98 19.10 40.54
C LEU A 282 -54.95 19.41 41.69
N LEU A 283 -54.65 19.03 42.93
CA LEU A 283 -55.48 19.40 44.10
C LEU A 283 -55.50 20.91 44.32
N ARG A 284 -54.53 21.67 43.78
CA ARG A 284 -54.49 23.13 43.89
C ARG A 284 -55.67 23.83 43.20
N SER A 285 -56.19 23.24 42.12
CA SER A 285 -57.23 23.86 41.28
C SER A 285 -58.65 23.40 41.61
N ASN A 286 -58.87 22.66 42.71
CA ASN A 286 -60.17 22.09 43.10
C ASN A 286 -60.88 21.27 42.00
N VAL A 287 -60.15 20.80 40.99
CA VAL A 287 -60.68 19.93 39.94
C VAL A 287 -60.84 18.52 40.50
N SER A 288 -61.88 17.79 40.07
CA SER A 288 -62.03 16.38 40.42
C SER A 288 -60.87 15.56 39.84
N VAL A 289 -59.98 15.08 40.72
CA VAL A 289 -58.77 14.35 40.33
C VAL A 289 -59.06 12.85 40.30
N SER A 290 -58.77 12.21 39.16
CA SER A 290 -58.84 10.75 39.03
C SER A 290 -57.76 10.06 39.89
N SER A 291 -58.08 8.88 40.45
CA SER A 291 -57.12 8.14 41.30
C SER A 291 -55.92 7.62 40.50
N PRO A 292 -54.72 7.51 41.11
CA PRO A 292 -53.58 6.82 40.51
C PRO A 292 -53.94 5.40 40.04
N LYS A 293 -53.36 4.97 38.91
CA LYS A 293 -53.64 3.63 38.36
C LYS A 293 -53.06 2.50 39.21
N ASP A 294 -51.88 2.73 39.80
CA ASP A 294 -51.20 1.77 40.68
C ASP A 294 -51.87 1.76 42.07
N GLU A 295 -52.24 0.58 42.56
CA GLU A 295 -52.98 0.40 43.81
C GLU A 295 -52.23 0.94 45.03
N ARG A 296 -50.91 0.67 45.11
CA ARG A 296 -50.07 1.15 46.22
C ARG A 296 -49.97 2.67 46.20
N GLN A 297 -49.77 3.26 45.02
CA GLN A 297 -49.73 4.72 44.88
C GLN A 297 -51.09 5.37 45.14
N ASN A 298 -52.20 4.69 44.83
CA ASN A 298 -53.55 5.18 45.12
C ASN A 298 -53.79 5.27 46.64
N LYS A 299 -53.36 4.26 47.42
CA LYS A 299 -53.46 4.32 48.88
C LYS A 299 -52.68 5.51 49.45
N ILE A 300 -51.41 5.68 49.04
CA ILE A 300 -50.57 6.81 49.45
C ILE A 300 -51.19 8.15 49.02
N PHE A 301 -51.78 8.21 47.83
CA PHE A 301 -52.45 9.41 47.33
C PHE A 301 -53.61 9.83 48.22
N LYS A 302 -54.48 8.87 48.59
CA LYS A 302 -55.62 9.13 49.48
C LYS A 302 -55.15 9.63 50.84
N ASP A 303 -54.19 8.94 51.47
CA ASP A 303 -53.66 9.33 52.77
C ASP A 303 -53.10 10.76 52.75
N LYS A 304 -52.34 11.12 51.71
CA LYS A 304 -51.78 12.47 51.54
C LYS A 304 -52.83 13.53 51.24
N LYS A 305 -53.83 13.20 50.43
CA LYS A 305 -54.97 14.08 50.14
C LYS A 305 -55.74 14.38 51.42
N ASP A 306 -56.06 13.35 52.21
CA ASP A 306 -56.83 13.48 53.44
C ASP A 306 -56.05 14.29 54.49
N GLN A 307 -54.73 14.10 54.59
CA GLN A 307 -53.85 14.94 55.43
C GLN A 307 -53.91 16.42 55.05
N TYR A 308 -53.81 16.72 53.76
CA TYR A 308 -53.89 18.10 53.26
C TYR A 308 -55.26 18.72 53.54
N LEU A 309 -56.35 17.99 53.22
CA LEU A 309 -57.71 18.46 53.44
C LEU A 309 -58.01 18.71 54.93
N ALA A 310 -57.59 17.80 55.82
CA ALA A 310 -57.77 17.96 57.26
C ALA A 310 -57.02 19.20 57.78
N LYS A 311 -55.78 19.43 57.32
CA LYS A 311 -55.00 20.61 57.72
C LYS A 311 -55.60 21.92 57.20
N MET A 312 -56.07 21.93 55.95
CA MET A 312 -56.75 23.08 55.36
C MET A 312 -58.08 23.38 56.04
N ALA A 313 -58.87 22.36 56.36
CA ALA A 313 -60.12 22.51 57.11
C ALA A 313 -59.87 23.13 58.50
N SER A 314 -58.85 22.64 59.23
CA SER A 314 -58.46 23.20 60.53
C SER A 314 -58.03 24.67 60.44
N LEU A 315 -57.20 25.03 59.45
CA LEU A 315 -56.77 26.43 59.25
C LEU A 315 -57.94 27.34 58.84
N ASN A 316 -58.82 26.85 57.95
CA ASN A 316 -60.00 27.61 57.54
C ASN A 316 -60.97 27.81 58.70
N GLN A 317 -61.14 26.83 59.58
CA GLN A 317 -61.95 26.97 60.79
C GLN A 317 -61.40 28.05 61.72
N GLN A 318 -60.08 28.06 61.94
CA GLN A 318 -59.43 29.09 62.77
C GLN A 318 -59.56 30.48 62.15
N ILE A 319 -59.40 30.60 60.83
CA ILE A 319 -59.60 31.86 60.11
C ILE A 319 -61.04 32.34 60.26
N SER A 320 -62.03 31.47 59.99
CA SER A 320 -63.45 31.82 60.10
C SER A 320 -63.80 32.30 61.51
N SER A 321 -63.37 31.57 62.55
CA SER A 321 -63.60 31.97 63.95
C SER A 321 -62.96 33.32 64.27
N THR A 322 -61.73 33.58 63.79
CA THR A 322 -61.03 34.85 64.05
C THR A 322 -61.65 36.00 63.22
N GLU A 323 -62.20 35.71 62.04
CA GLU A 323 -62.95 36.68 61.23
C GLU A 323 -64.24 37.10 61.93
N ASP A 324 -64.94 36.16 62.56
CA ASP A 324 -66.11 36.43 63.38
C ASP A 324 -65.74 37.26 64.61
N ASP A 325 -64.68 36.88 65.36
CA ASP A 325 -64.18 37.66 66.50
C ASP A 325 -63.81 39.09 66.10
N LEU A 326 -63.14 39.27 64.96
CA LEU A 326 -62.80 40.59 64.43
C LEU A 326 -64.05 41.42 64.12
N LYS A 327 -65.09 40.78 63.56
CA LYS A 327 -66.37 41.43 63.28
C LYS A 327 -67.03 41.90 64.57
N TYR A 328 -67.07 41.06 65.60
CA TYR A 328 -67.64 41.42 66.91
C TYR A 328 -66.87 42.57 67.59
N VAL A 329 -65.53 42.50 67.63
CA VAL A 329 -64.71 43.57 68.21
C VAL A 329 -64.87 44.88 67.44
N LYS A 330 -65.00 44.81 66.11
CA LYS A 330 -65.25 45.99 65.27
C LYS A 330 -66.60 46.63 65.61
N GLU A 331 -67.65 45.83 65.75
CA GLU A 331 -68.99 46.30 66.11
C GLU A 331 -68.98 46.98 67.49
N GLN A 332 -68.32 46.37 68.49
CA GLN A 332 -68.14 46.98 69.81
C GLN A 332 -67.36 48.29 69.75
N LEU A 333 -66.29 48.34 68.96
CA LEU A 333 -65.49 49.55 68.78
C LEU A 333 -66.31 50.69 68.14
N ASP A 334 -67.15 50.37 67.17
CA ASP A 334 -68.00 51.36 66.51
C ASP A 334 -69.11 51.88 67.44
N ILE A 335 -69.72 51.01 68.27
CA ILE A 335 -70.64 51.43 69.35
C ILE A 335 -69.91 52.33 70.36
N GLN A 336 -68.70 51.95 70.77
CA GLN A 336 -67.93 52.71 71.76
C GLN A 336 -67.52 54.08 71.22
N LYS A 337 -67.22 54.21 69.92
CA LYS A 337 -67.00 55.51 69.27
C LYS A 337 -68.25 56.38 69.35
N GLN A 338 -69.42 55.85 69.00
CA GLN A 338 -70.68 56.59 69.08
C GLN A 338 -70.97 57.06 70.51
N LEU A 339 -70.66 56.25 71.52
CA LEU A 339 -70.79 56.62 72.93
C LEU A 339 -69.80 57.71 73.35
N GLU A 340 -68.52 57.64 72.92
CA GLU A 340 -67.54 58.71 73.14
C GLU A 340 -68.01 60.02 72.50
N ASP A 341 -68.48 59.99 71.25
CA ASP A 341 -68.96 61.15 70.51
C ASP A 341 -70.19 61.77 71.21
N SER A 342 -71.18 60.95 71.59
CA SER A 342 -72.37 61.42 72.32
C SER A 342 -72.01 62.05 73.69
N LYS A 343 -71.03 61.47 74.41
CA LYS A 343 -70.56 62.00 75.69
C LYS A 343 -69.77 63.28 75.53
N LYS A 344 -69.03 63.42 74.43
CA LYS A 344 -68.35 64.65 74.07
C LYS A 344 -69.34 65.78 73.77
N GLU A 345 -70.40 65.51 73.00
CA GLU A 345 -71.47 66.48 72.77
C GLU A 345 -72.15 66.93 74.07
N LEU A 346 -72.41 66.00 75.00
CA LEU A 346 -72.94 66.33 76.33
C LEU A 346 -71.96 67.17 77.16
N PHE A 347 -70.66 66.96 77.02
CA PHE A 347 -69.63 67.74 77.69
C PHE A 347 -69.56 69.17 77.14
N ASP A 348 -69.65 69.33 75.82
CA ASP A 348 -69.69 70.64 75.16
C ASP A 348 -70.93 71.47 75.56
N LEU A 349 -71.97 70.81 76.09
CA LEU A 349 -73.17 71.41 76.68
C LEU A 349 -73.09 71.60 78.21
N ASP A 350 -71.93 71.37 78.83
CA ASP A 350 -71.68 71.40 80.29
C ASP A 350 -72.55 70.43 81.12
N LEU A 351 -73.06 69.35 80.51
CA LEU A 351 -73.97 68.38 81.16
C LEU A 351 -73.24 67.19 81.82
N VAL A 352 -71.95 66.98 81.53
CA VAL A 352 -71.12 65.90 82.10
C VAL A 352 -69.71 66.39 82.39
N ALA A 353 -68.99 65.70 83.29
CA ALA A 353 -67.58 66.01 83.59
C ALA A 353 -66.61 65.44 82.54
N GLU A 354 -65.50 66.14 82.27
CA GLU A 354 -64.45 65.71 81.33
C GLU A 354 -63.91 64.30 81.65
N SER A 355 -63.83 63.95 82.93
CA SER A 355 -63.40 62.62 83.39
C SER A 355 -64.25 61.48 82.81
N GLN A 356 -65.54 61.72 82.53
CA GLN A 356 -66.41 60.74 81.90
C GLN A 356 -66.07 60.55 80.41
N VAL A 357 -65.76 61.63 79.69
CA VAL A 357 -65.32 61.57 78.29
C VAL A 357 -63.99 60.82 78.18
N LEU A 358 -63.04 61.14 79.05
CA LEU A 358 -61.74 60.46 79.10
C LEU A 358 -61.87 58.96 79.47
N ALA A 359 -62.84 58.60 80.31
CA ALA A 359 -63.12 57.19 80.62
C ALA A 359 -63.63 56.42 79.38
N GLU A 360 -64.56 56.99 78.61
CA GLU A 360 -65.05 56.36 77.37
C GLU A 360 -63.97 56.32 76.27
N ARG A 361 -63.13 57.35 76.19
CA ARG A 361 -61.94 57.36 75.30
C ARG A 361 -60.96 56.25 75.65
N ASN A 362 -60.68 56.01 76.93
CA ASN A 362 -59.79 54.92 77.36
C ASN A 362 -60.36 53.54 76.99
N LYS A 363 -61.68 53.35 77.14
CA LYS A 363 -62.35 52.13 76.67
C LYS A 363 -62.24 51.97 75.15
N ARG A 364 -62.47 53.03 74.37
CA ARG A 364 -62.28 53.01 72.91
C ARG A 364 -60.86 52.61 72.52
N LEU A 365 -59.85 53.21 73.13
CA LEU A 365 -58.44 52.89 72.88
C LEU A 365 -58.11 51.42 73.22
N SER A 366 -58.72 50.87 74.27
CA SER A 366 -58.54 49.46 74.62
C SER A 366 -59.14 48.50 73.57
N LEU A 367 -60.34 48.80 73.06
CA LEU A 367 -60.99 48.05 71.99
C LEU A 367 -60.25 48.22 70.65
N GLU A 368 -59.67 49.38 70.39
CA GLU A 368 -58.86 49.64 69.19
C GLU A 368 -57.57 48.82 69.19
N LYS A 369 -56.92 48.71 70.35
CA LYS A 369 -55.77 47.82 70.56
C LYS A 369 -56.16 46.36 70.36
N GLU A 370 -57.31 45.94 70.88
CA GLU A 370 -57.84 44.58 70.69
C GLU A 370 -58.15 44.30 69.21
N PHE A 371 -58.82 45.23 68.53
CA PHE A 371 -59.10 45.15 67.10
C PHE A 371 -57.82 44.95 66.28
N THR A 372 -56.78 45.73 66.59
CA THR A 372 -55.49 45.62 65.90
C THR A 372 -54.81 44.28 66.19
N LYS A 373 -54.87 43.79 67.44
CA LYS A 373 -54.33 42.49 67.83
C LYS A 373 -55.03 41.34 67.08
N THR A 374 -56.36 41.36 67.03
CA THR A 374 -57.16 40.34 66.32
C THR A 374 -56.96 40.43 64.81
N SER A 375 -56.86 41.64 64.26
CA SER A 375 -56.57 41.87 62.83
C SER A 375 -55.20 41.32 62.44
N ASN A 376 -54.16 41.60 63.25
CA ASN A 376 -52.83 41.04 63.04
C ASN A 376 -52.85 39.51 63.13
N LYS A 377 -53.60 38.94 64.09
CA LYS A 377 -53.73 37.49 64.22
C LYS A 377 -54.41 36.86 63.00
N LEU A 378 -55.44 37.51 62.47
CA LEU A 378 -56.11 37.08 61.24
C LEU A 378 -55.14 37.11 60.04
N SER A 379 -54.36 38.19 59.91
CA SER A 379 -53.34 38.33 58.85
C SER A 379 -52.26 37.24 58.94
N GLU A 380 -51.82 36.93 60.16
CA GLU A 380 -50.89 35.83 60.46
C GLU A 380 -51.47 34.48 60.03
N LEU A 381 -52.71 34.16 60.41
CA LEU A 381 -53.38 32.90 60.03
C LEU A 381 -53.56 32.77 58.51
N LYS A 382 -53.95 33.86 57.84
CA LYS A 382 -54.06 33.91 56.37
C LYS A 382 -52.71 33.66 55.69
N SER A 383 -51.63 34.24 56.24
CA SER A 383 -50.26 34.03 55.77
C SER A 383 -49.81 32.59 55.98
N ASN A 384 -50.02 32.03 57.18
CA ASN A 384 -49.71 30.64 57.51
C ASN A 384 -50.42 29.65 56.57
N ARG A 385 -51.69 29.93 56.19
CA ARG A 385 -52.42 29.10 55.21
C ARG A 385 -51.79 29.16 53.82
N LYS A 386 -51.40 30.36 53.36
CA LYS A 386 -50.75 30.55 52.06
C LYS A 386 -49.37 29.89 52.04
N GLU A 387 -48.62 30.02 53.11
CA GLU A 387 -47.31 29.40 53.30
C GLU A 387 -47.43 27.87 53.25
N TYR A 388 -48.34 27.29 54.05
CA TYR A 388 -48.58 25.84 54.05
C TYR A 388 -48.94 25.32 52.65
N THR A 389 -49.82 26.04 51.94
CA THR A 389 -50.19 25.69 50.57
C THR A 389 -48.98 25.74 49.63
N SER A 390 -48.17 26.80 49.73
CA SER A 390 -46.98 26.98 48.89
C SER A 390 -45.91 25.94 49.18
N GLN A 391 -45.67 25.61 50.46
CA GLN A 391 -44.73 24.56 50.88
C GLN A 391 -45.18 23.17 50.44
N PHE A 392 -46.48 22.84 50.59
CA PHE A 392 -47.02 21.55 50.20
C PHE A 392 -46.87 21.31 48.69
N PHE A 393 -47.27 22.27 47.86
CA PHE A 393 -47.15 22.15 46.40
C PHE A 393 -45.72 22.36 45.88
N GLY A 394 -44.91 23.17 46.57
CA GLY A 394 -43.48 23.31 46.31
C GLY A 394 -42.77 21.97 46.44
N GLY A 395 -42.95 21.28 47.57
CA GLY A 395 -42.35 19.96 47.79
C GLY A 395 -42.81 18.90 46.77
N ILE A 396 -44.07 18.95 46.33
CA ILE A 396 -44.56 18.08 45.24
C ILE A 396 -43.85 18.38 43.92
N ASN A 397 -43.67 19.66 43.58
CA ASN A 397 -43.00 20.05 42.35
C ASN A 397 -41.52 19.69 42.37
N ASP A 398 -40.82 19.88 43.49
CA ASP A 398 -39.42 19.52 43.65
C ASP A 398 -39.22 18.00 43.49
N GLU A 399 -40.07 17.19 44.13
CA GLU A 399 -40.05 15.72 43.97
C GLU A 399 -40.40 15.32 42.52
N LEU A 400 -41.35 16.01 41.89
CA LEU A 400 -41.77 15.73 40.52
C LEU A 400 -40.63 16.00 39.54
N VAL A 401 -39.97 17.16 39.62
CA VAL A 401 -38.83 17.50 38.75
C VAL A 401 -37.72 16.47 38.91
N SER A 402 -37.35 16.14 40.16
CA SER A 402 -36.31 15.13 40.42
C SER A 402 -36.65 13.76 39.82
N LEU A 403 -37.91 13.32 39.95
CA LEU A 403 -38.34 12.05 39.36
C LEU A 403 -38.46 12.10 37.83
N GLU A 404 -38.82 13.24 37.25
CA GLU A 404 -38.84 13.41 35.79
C GLU A 404 -37.43 13.39 35.19
N ASP A 405 -36.45 13.99 35.86
CA ASP A 405 -35.04 13.90 35.48
C ASP A 405 -34.53 12.45 35.57
N GLN A 406 -34.84 11.75 36.66
CA GLN A 406 -34.52 10.32 36.80
C GLN A 406 -35.18 9.47 35.72
N ARG A 407 -36.46 9.74 35.40
CA ARG A 407 -37.18 9.07 34.31
C ARG A 407 -36.48 9.31 32.99
N MET A 408 -36.08 10.54 32.70
CA MET A 408 -35.39 10.90 31.45
C MET A 408 -34.06 10.16 31.32
N SER A 409 -33.22 10.17 32.37
CA SER A 409 -31.96 9.43 32.39
C SER A 409 -32.17 7.93 32.17
N MET A 410 -33.12 7.32 32.90
CA MET A 410 -33.42 5.90 32.78
C MET A 410 -34.02 5.52 31.41
N GLN A 411 -34.76 6.42 30.77
CA GLN A 411 -35.26 6.22 29.42
C GLN A 411 -34.12 6.19 28.38
N GLU A 412 -33.12 7.06 28.54
CA GLU A 412 -31.92 7.04 27.70
C GLU A 412 -31.08 5.78 27.93
N ASP A 413 -30.90 5.36 29.18
CA ASP A 413 -30.25 4.09 29.50
C ASP A 413 -31.00 2.89 28.90
N LEU A 414 -32.34 2.91 28.93
CA LEU A 414 -33.15 1.86 28.33
C LEU A 414 -32.96 1.81 26.81
N LYS A 415 -32.98 2.95 26.12
CA LYS A 415 -32.68 3.02 24.68
C LYS A 415 -31.30 2.46 24.35
N LYS A 416 -30.30 2.77 25.18
CA LYS A 416 -28.94 2.22 25.05
C LYS A 416 -28.94 0.69 25.18
N LEU A 417 -29.61 0.14 26.20
CA LEU A 417 -29.74 -1.31 26.38
C LEU A 417 -30.52 -1.97 25.24
N GLU A 418 -31.56 -1.33 24.71
CA GLU A 418 -32.30 -1.83 23.55
C GLU A 418 -31.43 -1.90 22.30
N ARG A 419 -30.57 -0.90 22.11
CA ARG A 419 -29.60 -0.92 21.03
C ARG A 419 -28.59 -2.06 21.21
N GLN A 420 -28.03 -2.21 22.41
CA GLN A 420 -27.12 -3.31 22.73
C GLN A 420 -27.77 -4.69 22.52
N GLN A 421 -29.04 -4.85 22.89
CA GLN A 421 -29.79 -6.09 22.67
C GLN A 421 -29.98 -6.40 21.18
N THR A 422 -30.14 -5.38 20.34
CA THR A 422 -30.23 -5.53 18.88
C THR A 422 -28.88 -5.91 18.29
N ASP A 423 -27.80 -5.32 18.81
CA ASP A 423 -26.43 -5.54 18.35
C ASP A 423 -25.86 -6.93 18.76
N VAL A 424 -26.60 -7.70 19.57
CA VAL A 424 -26.30 -9.12 19.87
C VAL A 424 -26.20 -9.97 18.60
N VAL A 425 -26.98 -9.65 17.58
CA VAL A 425 -26.90 -10.35 16.29
C VAL A 425 -26.01 -9.55 15.36
N VAL A 426 -24.81 -10.09 15.10
CA VAL A 426 -23.86 -9.49 14.16
C VAL A 426 -24.33 -9.80 12.75
N ARG A 427 -24.55 -8.77 11.94
CA ARG A 427 -25.06 -8.89 10.56
C ARG A 427 -24.04 -8.42 9.53
N ALA A 428 -24.14 -8.95 8.32
CA ALA A 428 -23.29 -8.55 7.21
C ALA A 428 -23.58 -7.11 6.74
N PRO A 429 -22.58 -6.21 6.69
CA PRO A 429 -22.77 -4.81 6.26
C PRO A 429 -22.92 -4.67 4.72
N SER A 430 -22.40 -5.61 3.95
CA SER A 430 -22.42 -5.65 2.49
C SER A 430 -22.58 -7.09 1.98
N ASN A 431 -22.93 -7.22 0.70
CA ASN A 431 -22.92 -8.52 0.03
C ASN A 431 -21.47 -8.96 -0.16
N GLY A 432 -21.15 -10.20 0.18
CA GLY A 432 -19.78 -10.69 0.06
C GLY A 432 -19.62 -12.17 0.36
N MET A 433 -18.39 -12.66 0.18
CA MET A 433 -18.00 -14.01 0.54
C MET A 433 -17.15 -14.00 1.81
N VAL A 434 -17.36 -14.98 2.69
CA VAL A 434 -16.57 -15.11 3.93
C VAL A 434 -15.14 -15.56 3.61
N LEU A 435 -14.17 -14.67 3.84
CA LEU A 435 -12.75 -15.00 3.71
C LEU A 435 -12.25 -15.75 4.93
N ASP A 436 -12.54 -15.23 6.13
CA ASP A 436 -12.04 -15.80 7.36
C ASP A 436 -12.96 -15.53 8.56
N LEU A 437 -12.91 -16.45 9.53
CA LEU A 437 -13.75 -16.48 10.73
C LEU A 437 -12.95 -16.33 12.04
N HIS A 438 -11.69 -15.85 11.97
CA HIS A 438 -10.83 -15.51 13.13
C HIS A 438 -10.87 -16.53 14.28
N SER A 439 -10.94 -17.83 13.94
CA SER A 439 -10.99 -18.97 14.88
C SER A 439 -12.11 -18.92 15.93
N LEU A 440 -13.28 -18.38 15.56
CA LEU A 440 -14.44 -18.34 16.43
C LEU A 440 -15.16 -19.69 16.55
N TYR A 441 -15.60 -20.00 17.76
CA TYR A 441 -16.42 -21.16 18.08
C TYR A 441 -17.51 -20.78 19.10
N ALA A 442 -18.57 -21.57 19.18
CA ALA A 442 -19.63 -21.38 20.18
C ALA A 442 -19.05 -21.50 21.60
N GLY A 443 -19.27 -20.49 22.44
CA GLY A 443 -18.68 -20.37 23.77
C GLY A 443 -17.40 -19.51 23.83
N ALA A 444 -16.85 -19.08 22.69
CA ALA A 444 -15.68 -18.20 22.67
C ALA A 444 -16.02 -16.80 23.20
N VAL A 445 -15.11 -16.20 23.96
CA VAL A 445 -15.25 -14.83 24.46
C VAL A 445 -14.61 -13.85 23.48
N ILE A 446 -15.37 -12.86 23.03
CA ILE A 446 -14.89 -11.78 22.15
C ILE A 446 -14.85 -10.48 22.94
N THR A 447 -13.79 -9.71 22.72
CA THR A 447 -13.67 -8.34 23.22
C THR A 447 -14.04 -7.32 22.16
N LYS A 448 -14.50 -6.15 22.58
CA LYS A 448 -14.82 -5.02 21.73
C LYS A 448 -13.65 -4.66 20.81
N GLY A 449 -13.95 -4.41 19.54
CA GLY A 449 -12.98 -4.04 18.50
C GLY A 449 -12.26 -5.22 17.84
N LYS A 450 -12.43 -6.45 18.35
CA LYS A 450 -11.89 -7.63 17.65
C LYS A 450 -12.73 -7.97 16.41
N SER A 451 -12.02 -8.32 15.34
CA SER A 451 -12.61 -8.79 14.10
C SER A 451 -13.23 -10.17 14.30
N VAL A 452 -14.44 -10.33 13.78
CA VAL A 452 -15.27 -11.51 13.91
C VAL A 452 -15.29 -12.26 12.58
N VAL A 453 -15.58 -11.54 11.50
CA VAL A 453 -15.65 -12.09 10.14
C VAL A 453 -14.99 -11.13 9.18
N THR A 454 -14.13 -11.64 8.31
CA THR A 454 -13.61 -10.88 7.17
C THR A 454 -14.41 -11.23 5.92
N LEU A 455 -15.05 -10.24 5.30
CA LEU A 455 -15.88 -10.38 4.10
C LEU A 455 -15.17 -9.78 2.89
N VAL A 456 -15.21 -10.47 1.76
CA VAL A 456 -14.80 -9.93 0.45
C VAL A 456 -16.05 -9.45 -0.29
N PRO A 457 -16.21 -8.15 -0.57
CA PRO A 457 -17.38 -7.65 -1.29
C PRO A 457 -17.56 -8.29 -2.67
N THR A 458 -18.78 -8.72 -2.98
CA THR A 458 -19.15 -9.28 -4.29
C THR A 458 -20.02 -8.29 -5.08
N GLY A 459 -19.84 -8.23 -6.40
CA GLY A 459 -20.61 -7.32 -7.27
C GLY A 459 -20.12 -5.86 -7.23
N VAL A 460 -18.90 -5.64 -6.77
CA VAL A 460 -18.20 -4.35 -6.87
C VAL A 460 -17.35 -4.33 -8.14
N GLU A 461 -17.13 -3.14 -8.70
CA GLU A 461 -16.24 -2.99 -9.84
C GLU A 461 -14.83 -3.48 -9.50
N LEU A 462 -14.30 -4.32 -10.38
CA LEU A 462 -12.97 -4.88 -10.26
C LEU A 462 -11.97 -3.95 -10.97
N LEU A 463 -10.87 -3.68 -10.29
CA LEU A 463 -9.70 -3.01 -10.84
C LEU A 463 -8.56 -4.01 -10.96
N THR A 464 -7.62 -3.71 -11.85
CA THR A 464 -6.35 -4.41 -11.90
C THR A 464 -5.26 -3.49 -11.40
N VAL A 465 -4.48 -3.98 -10.43
CA VAL A 465 -3.27 -3.34 -9.94
C VAL A 465 -2.10 -4.01 -10.63
N PHE A 466 -1.25 -3.21 -11.26
CA PHE A 466 -0.03 -3.64 -11.95
C PHE A 466 1.19 -3.01 -11.29
N ASP A 467 2.27 -3.76 -11.28
CA ASP A 467 3.57 -3.34 -10.80
C ASP A 467 4.46 -3.10 -12.01
N VAL A 468 4.80 -1.83 -12.18
CA VAL A 468 5.51 -1.31 -13.34
C VAL A 468 6.96 -1.07 -12.95
N ASP A 469 7.88 -1.52 -13.81
CA ASP A 469 9.31 -1.28 -13.63
C ASP A 469 9.64 0.23 -13.69
N PRO A 470 10.50 0.75 -12.80
CA PRO A 470 10.94 2.15 -12.82
C PRO A 470 11.49 2.62 -14.17
N SER A 471 12.04 1.71 -15.00
CA SER A 471 12.54 2.03 -16.34
C SER A 471 11.44 2.43 -17.32
N ASP A 472 10.20 2.01 -17.06
CA ASP A 472 9.06 2.11 -17.97
C ASP A 472 7.99 3.12 -17.52
N ILE A 473 8.13 3.68 -16.30
CA ILE A 473 7.20 4.66 -15.73
C ILE A 473 7.01 5.91 -16.60
N SER A 474 8.09 6.40 -17.23
CA SER A 474 8.11 7.63 -18.02
C SER A 474 7.14 7.61 -19.22
N LYS A 475 6.73 6.43 -19.65
CA LYS A 475 5.89 6.21 -20.83
C LYS A 475 4.41 5.99 -20.47
N LEU A 476 4.08 5.87 -19.19
CA LEU A 476 2.73 5.55 -18.72
C LEU A 476 2.00 6.81 -18.28
N ILE A 477 0.90 7.10 -18.98
CA ILE A 477 0.05 8.27 -18.71
C ILE A 477 -1.35 7.77 -18.34
N PRO A 478 -2.05 8.38 -17.38
CA PRO A 478 -3.47 8.11 -17.14
C PRO A 478 -4.29 8.17 -18.45
N ASP A 479 -5.33 7.36 -18.53
CA ASP A 479 -6.17 7.06 -19.71
C ASP A 479 -5.52 6.20 -20.83
N THR A 480 -4.30 5.70 -20.61
CA THR A 480 -3.68 4.71 -21.52
C THR A 480 -4.53 3.44 -21.61
N SER A 481 -4.78 2.95 -22.82
CA SER A 481 -5.49 1.68 -23.04
C SER A 481 -4.59 0.48 -22.70
N VAL A 482 -5.13 -0.46 -21.94
CA VAL A 482 -4.44 -1.66 -21.45
C VAL A 482 -5.20 -2.89 -21.89
N LYS A 483 -4.48 -3.86 -22.45
CA LYS A 483 -4.98 -5.21 -22.68
C LYS A 483 -4.55 -6.11 -21.54
N ILE A 484 -5.51 -6.67 -20.82
CA ILE A 484 -5.30 -7.41 -19.58
C ILE A 484 -5.48 -8.89 -19.89
N GLN A 485 -4.41 -9.66 -19.74
CA GLN A 485 -4.38 -11.09 -19.97
C GLN A 485 -4.46 -11.81 -18.61
N LEU A 486 -5.29 -12.83 -18.48
CA LEU A 486 -5.39 -13.63 -17.26
C LEU A 486 -4.32 -14.73 -17.29
N ASN A 487 -3.48 -14.85 -16.26
CA ASN A 487 -2.44 -15.88 -16.26
C ASN A 487 -3.04 -17.31 -16.19
N ALA A 488 -4.21 -17.44 -15.57
CA ALA A 488 -4.94 -18.70 -15.47
C ALA A 488 -5.63 -19.13 -16.79
N LEU A 489 -5.81 -18.21 -17.75
CA LEU A 489 -6.49 -18.49 -19.01
C LEU A 489 -5.64 -17.98 -20.20
N PRO A 490 -5.07 -18.88 -21.02
CA PRO A 490 -4.25 -18.48 -22.15
C PRO A 490 -4.98 -17.53 -23.11
N ALA A 491 -4.37 -16.36 -23.37
CA ALA A 491 -4.96 -15.29 -24.16
C ALA A 491 -5.26 -15.70 -25.62
N GLN A 492 -4.52 -16.67 -26.19
CA GLN A 492 -4.79 -17.12 -27.57
C GLN A 492 -6.14 -17.82 -27.72
N LYS A 493 -6.58 -18.54 -26.68
CA LYS A 493 -7.83 -19.30 -26.70
C LYS A 493 -8.99 -18.50 -26.15
N HIS A 494 -8.76 -17.81 -25.03
CA HIS A 494 -9.83 -17.18 -24.26
C HIS A 494 -9.94 -15.68 -24.47
N GLY A 495 -9.03 -15.05 -25.23
CA GLY A 495 -9.04 -13.61 -25.45
C GLY A 495 -8.47 -12.82 -24.27
N GLU A 496 -8.72 -11.51 -24.27
CA GLU A 496 -8.13 -10.55 -23.34
C GLU A 496 -9.21 -9.60 -22.81
N LEU A 497 -9.03 -9.09 -21.60
CA LEU A 497 -9.88 -8.04 -21.03
C LEU A 497 -9.38 -6.67 -21.50
N LYS A 498 -10.31 -5.76 -21.84
CA LYS A 498 -9.97 -4.38 -22.18
C LYS A 498 -10.07 -3.51 -20.95
N GLY A 499 -9.05 -2.69 -20.72
CA GLY A 499 -9.03 -1.73 -19.62
C GLY A 499 -8.41 -0.40 -19.98
N LYS A 500 -8.55 0.55 -19.05
CA LYS A 500 -7.96 1.88 -19.11
C LYS A 500 -7.22 2.18 -17.82
N LEU A 501 -6.01 2.73 -17.94
CA LEU A 501 -5.21 3.15 -16.81
C LEU A 501 -5.86 4.37 -16.14
N ILE A 502 -6.20 4.29 -14.86
CA ILE A 502 -6.82 5.40 -14.11
C ILE A 502 -5.76 6.16 -13.32
N TYR A 503 -4.84 5.42 -12.70
CA TYR A 503 -3.92 5.97 -11.70
C TYR A 503 -2.56 5.30 -11.79
N VAL A 504 -1.51 6.06 -11.54
CA VAL A 504 -0.13 5.58 -11.37
C VAL A 504 0.44 6.23 -10.12
N SER A 505 1.13 5.45 -9.27
CA SER A 505 1.76 6.00 -8.07
C SER A 505 2.82 7.04 -8.43
N ALA A 506 2.92 8.10 -7.62
CA ALA A 506 3.96 9.11 -7.79
C ALA A 506 5.34 8.62 -7.30
N ASP A 507 5.36 7.56 -6.49
CA ASP A 507 6.54 6.99 -5.87
C ASP A 507 6.58 5.46 -6.00
N THR A 508 7.75 4.87 -5.82
CA THR A 508 7.96 3.43 -5.81
C THR A 508 7.48 2.82 -4.49
N ILE A 509 6.99 1.58 -4.58
CA ILE A 509 6.65 0.75 -3.43
C ILE A 509 7.69 -0.37 -3.36
N ASP A 510 8.25 -0.60 -2.18
CA ASP A 510 9.34 -1.57 -1.93
C ASP A 510 8.89 -3.04 -1.97
N GLU A 511 7.57 -3.28 -2.08
CA GLU A 511 6.96 -4.60 -2.18
C GLU A 511 6.04 -4.68 -3.41
N ASP A 512 6.27 -5.73 -4.19
CA ASP A 512 5.40 -6.14 -5.29
C ASP A 512 4.01 -6.56 -4.76
N VAL A 513 3.01 -6.64 -5.65
CA VAL A 513 1.67 -7.14 -5.39
C VAL A 513 1.63 -8.51 -4.70
N ASP A 514 2.66 -9.34 -4.89
CA ASP A 514 2.81 -10.66 -4.28
C ASP A 514 3.59 -10.66 -2.94
N GLY A 515 4.10 -9.50 -2.48
CA GLY A 515 4.86 -9.34 -1.23
C GLY A 515 6.36 -9.62 -1.35
N ASN A 516 6.90 -9.64 -2.57
CA ASN A 516 8.35 -9.75 -2.81
C ASN A 516 9.00 -8.37 -2.75
N SER A 517 10.20 -8.27 -2.16
CA SER A 517 10.94 -7.01 -2.11
C SER A 517 11.45 -6.59 -3.49
N GLY A 518 11.25 -5.33 -3.85
CA GLY A 518 11.70 -4.69 -5.09
C GLY A 518 10.99 -3.35 -5.30
N ASN A 519 11.55 -2.47 -6.12
CA ASN A 519 11.00 -1.13 -6.30
C ASN A 519 10.10 -1.09 -7.53
N PHE A 520 8.79 -0.94 -7.31
CA PHE A 520 7.80 -0.92 -8.40
C PHE A 520 6.87 0.29 -8.29
N TYR A 521 6.46 0.83 -9.45
CA TYR A 521 5.38 1.81 -9.52
C TYR A 521 4.03 1.12 -9.64
N ARG A 522 3.05 1.56 -8.85
CA ARG A 522 1.73 0.94 -8.81
C ARG A 522 0.76 1.61 -9.76
N ALA A 523 0.44 0.93 -10.85
CA ALA A 523 -0.56 1.35 -11.83
C ALA A 523 -1.91 0.67 -11.56
N ARG A 524 -3.02 1.42 -11.58
CA ARG A 524 -4.38 0.91 -11.43
C ARG A 524 -5.16 1.11 -12.72
N ALA A 525 -5.66 0.03 -13.32
CA ALA A 525 -6.50 0.08 -14.51
C ALA A 525 -7.93 -0.42 -14.24
N GLN A 526 -8.92 0.25 -14.81
CA GLN A 526 -10.32 -0.17 -14.81
C GLN A 526 -10.57 -1.17 -15.94
N ILE A 527 -11.32 -2.23 -15.66
CA ILE A 527 -11.79 -3.14 -16.70
C ILE A 527 -13.02 -2.52 -17.37
N THR A 528 -12.89 -2.14 -18.64
CA THR A 528 -13.94 -1.44 -19.41
C THR A 528 -14.78 -2.39 -20.26
N GLY A 529 -14.24 -3.56 -20.61
CA GLY A 529 -14.93 -4.55 -21.43
C GLY A 529 -14.41 -5.97 -21.19
N ASN A 530 -15.35 -6.91 -21.08
CA ASN A 530 -15.05 -8.33 -20.99
C ASN A 530 -15.20 -8.97 -22.38
N GLU A 531 -14.08 -9.22 -23.06
CA GLU A 531 -14.05 -9.89 -24.36
C GLU A 531 -13.58 -11.36 -24.25
N LEU A 532 -13.67 -11.94 -23.04
CA LEU A 532 -13.30 -13.32 -22.83
C LEU A 532 -14.27 -14.28 -23.54
N LYS A 533 -13.73 -15.28 -24.22
CA LYS A 533 -14.48 -16.30 -24.98
C LYS A 533 -14.16 -17.70 -24.45
N ASP A 534 -15.12 -18.62 -24.61
CA ASP A 534 -14.93 -20.05 -24.27
C ASP A 534 -14.46 -20.28 -22.82
N THR A 535 -14.95 -19.50 -21.87
CA THR A 535 -14.58 -19.64 -20.44
C THR A 535 -15.24 -20.88 -19.82
N PRO A 536 -14.62 -21.53 -18.81
CA PRO A 536 -15.25 -22.64 -18.10
C PRO A 536 -16.65 -22.31 -17.56
N PRO A 537 -17.59 -23.27 -17.51
CA PRO A 537 -18.94 -23.03 -17.00
C PRO A 537 -18.90 -22.54 -15.54
N GLY A 538 -19.52 -21.38 -15.28
CA GLY A 538 -19.54 -20.75 -13.95
C GLY A 538 -18.32 -19.88 -13.61
N PHE A 539 -17.43 -19.61 -14.57
CA PHE A 539 -16.27 -18.74 -14.36
C PHE A 539 -16.68 -17.29 -14.07
N ASN A 540 -16.18 -16.75 -12.95
CA ASN A 540 -16.32 -15.34 -12.58
C ASN A 540 -14.94 -14.78 -12.22
N LEU A 541 -14.72 -13.50 -12.54
CA LEU A 541 -13.51 -12.80 -12.12
C LEU A 541 -13.53 -12.63 -10.59
N MET A 542 -12.50 -13.12 -9.91
CA MET A 542 -12.37 -13.01 -8.46
C MET A 542 -11.18 -12.11 -8.10
N PRO A 543 -11.28 -11.35 -6.98
CA PRO A 543 -10.12 -10.64 -6.43
C PRO A 543 -8.99 -11.62 -6.10
N GLY A 544 -7.75 -11.22 -6.36
CA GLY A 544 -6.55 -12.03 -6.16
C GLY A 544 -6.06 -12.79 -7.40
N MET A 545 -6.82 -12.82 -8.51
CA MET A 545 -6.36 -13.44 -9.75
C MET A 545 -5.15 -12.70 -10.34
N LYS A 546 -4.10 -13.45 -10.72
CA LYS A 546 -2.91 -12.90 -11.38
C LYS A 546 -3.19 -12.57 -12.84
N VAL A 547 -2.70 -11.40 -13.25
CA VAL A 547 -2.89 -10.84 -14.59
C VAL A 547 -1.60 -10.25 -15.13
N SER A 548 -1.52 -10.17 -16.45
CA SER A 548 -0.45 -9.50 -17.18
C SER A 548 -1.06 -8.41 -18.06
N GLY A 549 -0.66 -7.16 -17.85
CA GLY A 549 -1.18 -6.00 -18.56
C GLY A 549 -0.22 -5.54 -19.66
N LYS A 550 -0.71 -5.42 -20.88
CA LYS A 550 -0.01 -4.80 -22.01
C LYS A 550 -0.55 -3.39 -22.24
N PHE A 551 0.23 -2.39 -21.83
CA PHE A 551 -0.11 -0.98 -21.92
C PHE A 551 0.31 -0.42 -23.28
N ARG A 552 -0.60 0.21 -24.02
CA ARG A 552 -0.30 0.82 -25.32
C ARG A 552 0.21 2.26 -25.14
N VAL A 553 1.51 2.40 -24.95
CA VAL A 553 2.15 3.67 -24.52
C VAL A 553 2.59 4.60 -25.64
N GLY A 554 2.37 4.23 -26.90
CA GLY A 554 2.69 5.09 -28.03
C GLY A 554 2.77 4.36 -29.35
N LYS A 555 3.27 5.06 -30.36
CA LYS A 555 3.55 4.52 -31.69
C LYS A 555 4.98 4.83 -32.08
N ARG A 556 5.66 3.86 -32.66
CA ARG A 556 7.02 4.01 -33.17
C ARG A 556 7.05 3.64 -34.65
N LYS A 557 7.78 4.42 -35.44
CA LYS A 557 8.02 4.08 -36.85
C LYS A 557 8.92 2.86 -36.95
N LEU A 558 8.65 1.98 -37.91
CA LEU A 558 9.44 0.76 -38.12
C LEU A 558 10.93 1.05 -38.37
N ILE A 559 11.23 2.12 -39.13
CA ILE A 559 12.61 2.52 -39.43
C ILE A 559 13.45 2.77 -38.17
N THR A 560 12.83 3.20 -37.06
CA THR A 560 13.54 3.51 -35.82
C THR A 560 14.14 2.25 -35.17
N TYR A 561 13.59 1.06 -35.39
CA TYR A 561 14.19 -0.19 -34.87
C TYR A 561 15.51 -0.54 -35.57
N PHE A 562 15.68 -0.15 -36.84
CA PHE A 562 16.91 -0.39 -37.60
C PHE A 562 17.96 0.71 -37.38
N ILE A 563 17.52 1.97 -37.32
CA ILE A 563 18.45 3.12 -37.21
C ILE A 563 18.93 3.33 -35.77
N TYR A 564 18.06 3.17 -34.76
CA TYR A 564 18.40 3.52 -33.37
C TYR A 564 19.58 2.70 -32.78
N PRO A 565 19.71 1.38 -33.03
CA PRO A 565 20.92 0.64 -32.63
C PRO A 565 22.19 1.20 -33.26
N LEU A 566 22.15 1.59 -34.53
CA LEU A 566 23.29 2.18 -35.25
C LEU A 566 23.70 3.51 -34.61
N ILE A 567 22.73 4.39 -34.34
CA ILE A 567 22.96 5.69 -33.68
C ILE A 567 23.49 5.48 -32.26
N ARG A 568 22.94 4.53 -31.49
CA ARG A 568 23.38 4.26 -30.12
C ARG A 568 24.81 3.75 -30.08
N THR A 569 25.21 2.87 -31.00
CA THR A 569 26.59 2.36 -31.07
C THR A 569 27.57 3.48 -31.44
N ILE A 570 27.23 4.33 -32.40
CA ILE A 570 28.07 5.48 -32.78
C ILE A 570 28.16 6.47 -31.61
N GLY A 571 27.04 6.84 -30.99
CA GLY A 571 27.01 7.78 -29.85
C GLY A 571 27.77 7.28 -28.62
N ASN A 572 27.72 5.98 -28.32
CA ASN A 572 28.47 5.41 -27.20
C ASN A 572 29.95 5.15 -27.53
N SER A 573 30.33 5.02 -28.80
CA SER A 573 31.73 4.83 -29.22
C SER A 573 32.51 6.15 -29.29
N PHE A 574 31.80 7.28 -29.42
CA PHE A 574 32.38 8.63 -29.40
C PHE A 574 32.20 9.36 -28.06
N ALA A 575 31.64 8.69 -27.04
CA ALA A 575 31.62 9.20 -25.68
C ALA A 575 32.78 8.59 -24.90
N GLU A 576 33.81 9.39 -24.59
CA GLU A 576 34.72 9.08 -23.50
C GLU A 576 34.00 9.21 -22.15
N PRO A 577 34.39 8.43 -21.12
CA PRO A 577 33.70 8.36 -19.83
C PRO A 577 33.69 9.67 -19.04
#